data_AF-A0A9D9N472-F1
#
_entry.id   AF-A0A9D9N472-F1
#
_cell.length_a   1.000
_cell.length_b   1.000
_cell.length_c   1.000
_cell.angle_alpha   90.00
_cell.angle_beta   90.00
_cell.angle_gamma   90.00
#
_symmetry.space_group_name_H-M   'P 1'
#
loop_
_entity.id
_entity.type
_entity.pdbx_description
1 polymer ?
#
loop_
_entity_poly.entity_id
_entity_poly.type
_entity_poly.pdbx_seq_one_letter_code
_entity_poly.pdbx_strand_id
1 'polypeptide(L)'
;MKKGFTLFAAILTLFGCNTQKKSDSNADAKKSKCLVVYYSQTGATQSVAQEISKLLGADTLRIDAEQPYTGTYEATIERGKKEMVNNELPKLKPFDVNWAEYDTIFIGYPIWFGTYALPMASLLDEVDFAGKKLVPFCTYGSGGLHSSVKDLKQAQPKAEILNGYGVRNARLAKAPAEVKRFLIENGYLEGKVEALPEYSAQQPVTEEEVALFNAACGDYKYPLGTPITVGKRTTSSSTDYCFIAQSTDAQGNNVEATIYVTVENGEKPEFTEVVR
;
A
#
# COMPACT_ATOMS: atom_id res chain seq x y z
N MET A 1 -20.13 -70.29 23.55
CA MET A 1 -18.71 -69.89 23.38
C MET A 1 -18.37 -68.84 24.43
N LYS A 2 -17.43 -69.20 25.32
CA LYS A 2 -16.55 -68.43 26.23
C LYS A 2 -16.93 -67.03 26.77
N LYS A 3 -17.15 -67.03 28.10
CA LYS A 3 -16.42 -66.30 29.20
C LYS A 3 -16.76 -64.83 29.58
N GLY A 4 -17.06 -64.68 30.88
CA GLY A 4 -16.46 -63.70 31.81
C GLY A 4 -17.39 -62.60 32.32
N PHE A 5 -17.27 -62.01 33.51
CA PHE A 5 -16.69 -62.31 34.83
C PHE A 5 -17.13 -61.13 35.74
N THR A 6 -17.72 -61.42 36.91
CA THR A 6 -17.56 -60.78 38.23
C THR A 6 -17.73 -59.25 38.47
N LEU A 7 -18.78 -58.93 39.23
CA LEU A 7 -18.93 -58.07 40.45
C LEU A 7 -17.72 -57.25 40.97
N PHE A 8 -17.91 -56.01 41.46
CA PHE A 8 -17.28 -55.39 42.67
C PHE A 8 -17.88 -53.98 42.89
N ALA A 9 -18.72 -53.78 43.92
CA ALA A 9 -18.45 -53.27 45.26
C ALA A 9 -18.30 -51.73 45.38
N ALA A 10 -19.22 -51.13 46.15
CA ALA A 10 -19.15 -49.77 46.65
C ALA A 10 -18.40 -49.74 47.99
N ILE A 11 -17.36 -48.91 48.12
CA ILE A 11 -16.76 -48.54 49.41
C ILE A 11 -16.45 -47.04 49.43
N LEU A 12 -16.91 -46.45 50.53
CA LEU A 12 -16.80 -45.09 51.05
C LEU A 12 -15.34 -44.70 51.38
N THR A 13 -14.92 -43.45 51.10
CA THR A 13 -14.04 -42.68 52.01
C THR A 13 -13.94 -41.19 51.63
N LEU A 14 -14.01 -40.35 52.67
CA LEU A 14 -13.72 -38.92 52.73
C LEU A 14 -12.24 -38.63 52.47
N PHE A 15 -11.91 -37.56 51.73
CA PHE A 15 -10.70 -36.69 51.84
C PHE A 15 -10.91 -35.58 50.80
N GLY A 16 -10.94 -34.29 51.13
CA GLY A 16 -9.77 -33.50 51.49
C GLY A 16 -9.65 -32.34 50.49
N CYS A 17 -9.53 -31.12 51.00
CA CYS A 17 -9.44 -29.87 50.25
C CYS A 17 -8.32 -29.93 49.20
N ASN A 18 -8.58 -29.53 47.95
CA ASN A 18 -7.52 -29.05 47.08
C ASN A 18 -7.99 -27.88 46.23
N THR A 19 -7.48 -26.71 46.59
CA THR A 19 -7.61 -25.43 45.93
C THR A 19 -6.96 -25.52 44.55
N GLN A 20 -7.77 -25.66 43.50
CA GLN A 20 -7.27 -25.46 42.13
C GLN A 20 -7.07 -23.96 41.91
N LYS A 21 -5.80 -23.59 42.02
CA LYS A 21 -5.20 -22.32 41.58
C LYS A 21 -5.62 -22.05 40.13
N LYS A 22 -6.54 -21.10 39.92
CA LYS A 22 -6.75 -20.44 38.63
C LYS A 22 -5.40 -19.86 38.22
N SER A 23 -4.77 -20.44 37.20
CA SER A 23 -3.71 -19.76 36.50
C SER A 23 -4.38 -18.67 35.66
N ASP A 24 -4.34 -17.45 36.17
CA ASP A 24 -4.54 -16.26 35.35
C ASP A 24 -3.43 -16.24 34.31
N SER A 25 -3.69 -16.83 33.14
CA SER A 25 -2.93 -16.51 31.94
C SER A 25 -3.40 -15.13 31.48
N ASN A 26 -2.94 -14.10 32.18
CA ASN A 26 -2.93 -12.74 31.66
C ASN A 26 -1.84 -12.69 30.57
N ALA A 27 -2.14 -13.32 29.43
CA ALA A 27 -1.53 -12.90 28.20
C ALA A 27 -2.19 -11.56 27.90
N ASP A 28 -1.56 -10.48 28.37
CA ASP A 28 -1.74 -9.18 27.75
C ASP A 28 -1.62 -9.43 26.25
N ALA A 29 -2.76 -9.41 25.56
CA ALA A 29 -2.79 -9.48 24.11
C ALA A 29 -2.05 -8.23 23.66
N LYS A 30 -0.74 -8.37 23.43
CA LYS A 30 0.15 -7.31 22.98
C LYS A 30 -0.53 -6.70 21.76
N LYS A 31 -1.14 -5.54 21.95
CA LYS A 31 -1.79 -4.77 20.88
C LYS A 31 -0.74 -4.65 19.79
N SER A 32 -0.97 -5.24 18.62
CA SER A 32 0.02 -5.26 17.54
C SER A 32 0.40 -3.81 17.23
N LYS A 33 1.61 -3.41 17.60
CA LYS A 33 2.07 -2.06 17.33
C LYS A 33 2.36 -1.95 15.84
N CYS A 34 1.84 -0.90 15.23
CA CYS A 34 2.15 -0.53 13.85
C CYS A 34 3.24 0.55 13.85
N LEU A 35 4.18 0.45 12.90
CA LEU A 35 5.15 1.50 12.61
C LEU A 35 4.89 2.05 11.21
N VAL A 36 4.90 3.37 11.05
CA VAL A 36 4.90 4.02 9.74
C VAL A 36 6.32 4.46 9.42
N VAL A 37 7.01 3.71 8.57
CA VAL A 37 8.36 4.03 8.07
C VAL A 37 8.25 4.69 6.71
N TYR A 38 8.91 5.82 6.49
CA TYR A 38 8.85 6.49 5.20
C TYR A 38 10.11 7.28 4.83
N TYR A 39 10.36 7.38 3.53
CA TYR A 39 11.23 8.39 2.94
C TYR A 39 10.38 9.48 2.27
N SER A 40 10.76 10.75 2.38
CA SER A 40 10.12 11.82 1.62
C SER A 40 11.08 12.94 1.28
N GLN A 41 11.31 13.17 -0.02
CA GLN A 41 12.15 14.27 -0.48
C GLN A 41 11.43 15.62 -0.37
N THR A 42 10.20 15.71 -0.88
CA THR A 42 9.46 16.98 -1.04
C THR A 42 8.26 17.11 -0.09
N GLY A 43 8.03 16.15 0.80
CA GLY A 43 6.97 16.19 1.81
C GLY A 43 5.64 15.54 1.40
N ALA A 44 5.45 15.14 0.13
CA ALA A 44 4.22 14.47 -0.32
C ALA A 44 4.00 13.14 0.44
N THR A 45 4.99 12.25 0.42
CA THR A 45 4.95 10.96 1.14
C THR A 45 4.84 11.17 2.65
N GLN A 46 5.51 12.19 3.19
CA GLN A 46 5.40 12.57 4.60
C GLN A 46 3.96 12.92 4.98
N SER A 47 3.24 13.65 4.11
CA SER A 47 1.85 14.04 4.37
C SER A 47 0.94 12.81 4.49
N VAL A 48 1.13 11.81 3.61
CA VAL A 48 0.41 10.53 3.68
C VAL A 48 0.80 9.74 4.94
N ALA A 49 2.09 9.66 5.25
CA ALA A 49 2.60 8.96 6.44
C ALA A 49 2.03 9.54 7.74
N GLN A 50 1.99 10.87 7.84
CA GLN A 50 1.43 11.59 8.99
C GLN A 50 -0.06 11.32 9.16
N GLU A 51 -0.82 11.24 8.06
CA GLU A 51 -2.25 10.93 8.13
C GLU A 51 -2.49 9.47 8.57
N ILE A 52 -1.72 8.50 8.06
CA ILE A 52 -1.78 7.10 8.52
C ILE A 52 -1.46 7.03 10.02
N SER A 53 -0.36 7.65 10.45
CA SER A 53 0.05 7.67 11.86
C SER A 53 -1.03 8.28 12.76
N LYS A 54 -1.59 9.43 12.36
CA LYS A 54 -2.66 10.11 13.09
C LYS A 54 -3.91 9.25 13.23
N LEU A 55 -4.34 8.57 12.17
CA LEU A 55 -5.55 7.74 12.17
C LEU A 55 -5.38 6.47 13.02
N LEU A 56 -4.19 5.89 13.03
CA LEU A 56 -3.90 4.63 13.75
C LEU A 56 -3.32 4.85 15.16
N GLY A 57 -2.88 6.06 15.49
CA GLY A 57 -2.05 6.31 16.66
C GLY A 57 -0.72 5.54 16.59
N ALA A 58 -0.17 5.38 15.38
CA ALA A 58 1.02 4.59 15.12
C ALA A 58 2.31 5.42 15.25
N ASP A 59 3.38 4.78 15.70
CA ASP A 59 4.71 5.38 15.73
C ASP A 59 5.20 5.70 14.31
N THR A 60 6.06 6.71 14.15
CA THR A 60 6.61 7.10 12.84
C THR A 60 8.13 7.06 12.84
N LEU A 61 8.71 6.49 11.79
CA LEU A 61 10.13 6.62 11.47
C LEU A 61 10.29 7.28 10.09
N ARG A 62 10.90 8.45 10.06
CA ARG A 62 11.41 9.02 8.81
C ARG A 62 12.83 8.52 8.59
N ILE A 63 13.08 7.90 7.43
CA ILE A 63 14.44 7.61 6.97
C ILE A 63 14.92 8.76 6.08
N ASP A 64 16.20 9.10 6.19
CA ASP A 64 16.85 10.11 5.35
C ASP A 64 18.22 9.61 4.92
N ALA A 65 18.63 9.91 3.69
CA ALA A 65 20.00 9.66 3.25
C ALA A 65 20.98 10.55 4.06
N GLU A 66 22.16 10.01 4.40
CA GLU A 66 23.24 10.78 5.05
C GLU A 66 23.61 12.02 4.21
N GLN A 67 23.70 11.82 2.89
CA GLN A 67 23.82 12.88 1.90
C GLN A 67 22.45 13.13 1.26
N PRO A 68 21.72 14.20 1.66
CA PRO A 68 20.37 14.44 1.16
C PRO A 68 20.34 14.70 -0.35
N TYR A 69 19.22 14.37 -1.00
CA TYR A 69 18.99 14.74 -2.40
C TYR A 69 18.60 16.22 -2.49
N THR A 70 19.62 17.10 -2.46
CA THR A 70 19.48 18.55 -2.58
C THR A 70 19.52 19.01 -4.03
N GLY A 71 18.98 20.20 -4.30
CA GLY A 71 19.04 20.83 -5.62
C GLY A 71 17.72 20.76 -6.38
N THR A 72 17.79 20.82 -7.71
CA THR A 72 16.61 20.78 -8.57
C THR A 72 16.13 19.34 -8.81
N TYR A 73 14.97 19.22 -9.45
CA TYR A 73 14.44 17.93 -9.91
C TYR A 73 15.44 17.22 -10.83
N GLU A 74 16.09 17.96 -11.72
CA GLU A 74 17.10 17.45 -12.67
C GLU A 74 18.33 16.91 -11.93
N ALA A 75 18.83 17.63 -10.92
CA ALA A 75 19.95 17.17 -10.09
C ALA A 75 19.61 15.86 -9.35
N THR A 76 18.36 15.72 -8.90
CA THR A 76 17.88 14.47 -8.27
C THR A 76 17.85 13.33 -9.29
N ILE A 77 17.37 13.59 -10.52
CA ILE A 77 17.38 12.59 -11.60
C ILE A 77 18.81 12.16 -11.94
N GLU A 78 19.72 13.11 -12.12
CA GLU A 78 21.11 12.83 -12.49
C GLU A 78 21.80 11.95 -11.45
N ARG A 79 21.69 12.34 -10.17
CA ARG A 79 22.23 11.54 -9.07
C ARG A 79 21.60 10.16 -9.02
N GLY A 80 20.28 10.07 -9.04
CA GLY A 80 19.57 8.78 -8.96
C GLY A 80 19.92 7.84 -10.12
N LYS A 81 20.05 8.36 -11.34
CA LYS A 81 20.51 7.56 -12.50
C LYS A 81 21.93 7.03 -12.29
N LYS A 82 22.84 7.88 -11.84
CA LYS A 82 24.23 7.48 -11.57
C LYS A 82 24.29 6.37 -10.52
N GLU A 83 23.58 6.54 -9.40
CA GLU A 83 23.50 5.54 -8.33
C GLU A 83 22.93 4.21 -8.87
N MET A 84 21.83 4.23 -9.63
CA MET A 84 21.27 3.02 -10.24
C MET A 84 22.22 2.32 -11.23
N VAL A 85 22.88 3.08 -12.12
CA VAL A 85 23.82 2.52 -13.10
C VAL A 85 25.02 1.86 -12.42
N ASN A 86 25.47 2.42 -11.30
CA ASN A 86 26.59 1.89 -10.52
C ASN A 86 26.17 0.81 -9.51
N ASN A 87 24.87 0.50 -9.40
CA ASN A 87 24.32 -0.37 -8.35
C ASN A 87 24.69 0.12 -6.93
N GLU A 88 24.65 1.43 -6.72
CA GLU A 88 24.95 2.09 -5.46
C GLU A 88 23.66 2.46 -4.71
N LEU A 89 23.61 2.15 -3.42
CA LEU A 89 22.54 2.60 -2.52
C LEU A 89 23.03 3.75 -1.64
N PRO A 90 22.25 4.84 -1.47
CA PRO A 90 22.65 5.93 -0.59
C PRO A 90 22.67 5.45 0.86
N LYS A 91 23.74 5.73 1.60
CA LYS A 91 23.77 5.45 3.04
C LYS A 91 22.66 6.20 3.78
N LEU A 92 22.01 5.54 4.73
CA LEU A 92 20.99 6.14 5.57
C LEU A 92 21.61 6.78 6.82
N LYS A 93 21.01 7.87 7.28
CA LYS A 93 21.30 8.39 8.62
C LYS A 93 20.95 7.31 9.66
N PRO A 94 21.69 7.22 10.77
CA PRO A 94 21.36 6.29 11.85
C PRO A 94 19.92 6.49 12.35
N PHE A 95 19.22 5.38 12.55
CA PHE A 95 17.91 5.34 13.19
C PHE A 95 17.93 4.31 14.32
N ASP A 96 17.27 4.64 15.42
CA ASP A 96 17.17 3.75 16.59
C ASP A 96 15.72 3.26 16.71
N VAL A 97 15.46 2.06 16.17
CA VAL A 97 14.15 1.42 16.20
C VAL A 97 14.29 -0.03 16.61
N ASN A 98 13.56 -0.41 17.65
CA ASN A 98 13.40 -1.81 18.03
C ASN A 98 12.35 -2.48 17.14
N TRP A 99 12.78 -3.01 15.99
CA TRP A 99 11.92 -3.66 15.00
C TRP A 99 11.10 -4.82 15.57
N ALA A 100 11.55 -5.49 16.65
CA ALA A 100 10.83 -6.59 17.29
C ALA A 100 9.53 -6.16 17.99
N GLU A 101 9.32 -4.86 18.23
CA GLU A 101 8.07 -4.36 18.80
C GLU A 101 6.90 -4.35 17.82
N TYR A 102 7.19 -4.32 16.52
CA TYR A 102 6.21 -4.08 15.48
C TYR A 102 5.99 -5.30 14.59
N ASP A 103 4.73 -5.71 14.44
CA ASP A 103 4.34 -6.83 13.59
C ASP A 103 3.95 -6.35 12.18
N THR A 104 3.45 -5.13 12.09
CA THR A 104 2.99 -4.49 10.84
C THR A 104 3.72 -3.18 10.63
N ILE A 105 4.32 -3.03 9.44
CA ILE A 105 5.09 -1.86 9.04
C ILE A 105 4.41 -1.26 7.80
N PHE A 106 3.91 -0.04 7.92
CA PHE A 106 3.52 0.76 6.77
C PHE A 106 4.78 1.35 6.16
N ILE A 107 5.07 1.05 4.89
CA ILE A 107 6.33 1.41 4.23
C ILE A 107 6.08 2.41 3.09
N GLY A 108 6.54 3.65 3.30
CA GLY A 108 6.18 4.83 2.51
C GLY A 108 7.30 5.37 1.64
N TYR A 109 7.06 5.52 0.35
CA TYR A 109 8.08 6.04 -0.57
C TYR A 109 7.50 6.84 -1.75
N PRO A 110 8.23 7.85 -2.26
CA PRO A 110 7.95 8.36 -3.59
C PRO A 110 8.36 7.34 -4.65
N ILE A 111 7.64 7.29 -5.77
CA ILE A 111 8.03 6.48 -6.93
C ILE A 111 9.12 7.20 -7.73
N TRP A 112 10.30 6.59 -7.81
CA TRP A 112 11.43 7.03 -8.63
C TRP A 112 11.76 5.95 -9.66
N PHE A 113 11.89 6.33 -10.92
CA PHE A 113 12.24 5.42 -12.02
C PHE A 113 11.36 4.16 -12.12
N GLY A 114 10.08 4.27 -11.73
CA GLY A 114 9.09 3.18 -11.81
C GLY A 114 8.99 2.30 -10.55
N THR A 115 9.80 2.55 -9.52
CA THR A 115 9.77 1.78 -8.27
C THR A 115 10.00 2.65 -7.03
N TYR A 116 10.13 2.07 -5.85
CA TYR A 116 10.44 2.80 -4.62
C TYR A 116 11.78 3.56 -4.70
N ALA A 117 11.83 4.76 -4.11
CA ALA A 117 13.04 5.59 -4.10
C ALA A 117 14.25 4.91 -3.46
N LEU A 118 15.45 5.26 -3.93
CA LEU A 118 16.72 4.63 -3.52
C LEU A 118 16.96 4.61 -2.00
N PRO A 119 16.64 5.66 -1.20
CA PRO A 119 16.74 5.56 0.26
C PRO A 119 15.86 4.46 0.87
N MET A 120 14.69 4.20 0.28
CA MET A 120 13.87 3.06 0.70
C MET A 120 14.51 1.74 0.31
N ALA A 121 15.16 1.66 -0.85
CA ALA A 121 15.95 0.49 -1.23
C ALA A 121 17.08 0.23 -0.22
N SER A 122 17.78 1.27 0.26
CA SER A 122 18.78 1.13 1.33
C SER A 122 18.19 0.54 2.61
N LEU A 123 17.01 1.01 3.05
CA LEU A 123 16.37 0.45 4.25
C LEU A 123 16.06 -1.03 4.08
N LEU A 124 15.55 -1.42 2.90
CA LEU A 124 15.22 -2.81 2.58
C LEU A 124 16.47 -3.69 2.51
N ASP A 125 17.65 -3.14 2.21
CA ASP A 125 18.93 -3.85 2.25
C ASP A 125 19.49 -3.95 3.68
N GLU A 126 19.32 -2.90 4.50
CA GLU A 126 19.86 -2.81 5.86
C GLU A 126 19.04 -3.58 6.91
N VAL A 127 17.74 -3.82 6.68
CA VAL A 127 16.80 -4.36 7.69
C VAL A 127 16.13 -5.65 7.21
N ASP A 128 16.20 -6.70 8.04
CA ASP A 128 15.48 -7.96 7.82
C ASP A 128 14.01 -7.84 8.28
N PHE A 129 13.09 -7.86 7.32
CA PHE A 129 11.65 -7.85 7.56
C PHE A 129 11.02 -9.26 7.59
N ALA A 130 11.82 -10.32 7.70
CA ALA A 130 11.30 -11.69 7.74
C ALA A 130 10.21 -11.88 8.81
N GLY A 131 9.08 -12.47 8.41
CA GLY A 131 7.92 -12.72 9.26
C GLY A 131 7.09 -11.48 9.61
N LYS A 132 7.45 -10.29 9.13
CA LYS A 132 6.66 -9.06 9.32
C LYS A 132 5.66 -8.85 8.19
N LYS A 133 4.60 -8.09 8.48
CA LYS A 133 3.64 -7.59 7.49
C LYS A 133 4.09 -6.23 6.98
N LEU A 134 4.27 -6.09 5.67
CA LEU A 134 4.59 -4.81 5.03
C LEU A 134 3.37 -4.30 4.27
N VAL A 135 2.94 -3.08 4.61
CA VAL A 135 1.82 -2.39 3.96
C VAL A 135 2.40 -1.22 3.15
N PRO A 136 2.63 -1.39 1.85
CA PRO A 136 3.28 -0.37 1.06
C PRO A 136 2.34 0.82 0.84
N PHE A 137 2.89 2.03 0.88
CA PHE A 137 2.20 3.19 0.35
C PHE A 137 3.15 4.07 -0.47
N CYS A 138 2.63 4.68 -1.52
CA CYS A 138 3.46 5.49 -2.39
C CYS A 138 2.79 6.78 -2.85
N THR A 139 3.64 7.77 -3.14
CA THR A 139 3.24 9.01 -3.80
C THR A 139 3.95 9.11 -5.14
N TYR A 140 3.26 9.51 -6.21
CA TYR A 140 3.85 9.44 -7.53
C TYR A 140 3.40 10.55 -8.48
N GLY A 141 4.33 10.95 -9.36
CA GLY A 141 3.95 11.69 -10.57
C GLY A 141 3.41 10.74 -11.64
N SER A 142 4.08 9.60 -11.81
CA SER A 142 3.80 8.52 -12.75
C SER A 142 4.26 7.16 -12.18
N GLY A 143 3.88 6.05 -12.81
CA GLY A 143 4.34 4.69 -12.45
C GLY A 143 3.43 3.95 -11.47
N GLY A 144 2.89 4.65 -10.46
CA GLY A 144 1.92 4.07 -9.54
C GLY A 144 2.51 3.02 -8.58
N LEU A 145 1.63 2.32 -7.87
CA LEU A 145 2.01 1.37 -6.82
C LEU A 145 2.38 -0.01 -7.41
N HIS A 146 1.73 -0.44 -8.49
CA HIS A 146 1.79 -1.81 -9.02
C HIS A 146 3.21 -2.36 -9.19
N SER A 147 4.05 -1.68 -9.98
CA SER A 147 5.42 -2.12 -10.25
C SER A 147 6.28 -2.13 -8.98
N SER A 148 6.17 -1.09 -8.14
CA SER A 148 6.94 -1.01 -6.89
C SER A 148 6.61 -2.12 -5.89
N VAL A 149 5.35 -2.58 -5.83
CA VAL A 149 4.95 -3.70 -4.96
C VAL A 149 5.50 -5.02 -5.48
N LYS A 150 5.58 -5.20 -6.80
CA LYS A 150 6.25 -6.37 -7.40
C LYS A 150 7.72 -6.42 -7.00
N ASP A 151 8.43 -5.30 -7.10
CA ASP A 151 9.85 -5.23 -6.72
C ASP A 151 10.02 -5.41 -5.20
N LEU A 152 9.11 -4.86 -4.39
CA LEU A 152 9.14 -5.03 -2.94
C LEU A 152 8.99 -6.50 -2.52
N LYS A 153 8.09 -7.25 -3.19
CA LYS A 153 7.94 -8.70 -2.99
C LYS A 153 9.21 -9.48 -3.35
N GLN A 154 9.96 -9.02 -4.36
CA GLN A 154 11.23 -9.64 -4.73
C GLN A 154 12.34 -9.31 -3.74
N ALA A 155 12.40 -8.07 -3.25
CA ALA A 155 13.39 -7.62 -2.28
C ALA A 155 13.17 -8.23 -0.88
N GLN A 156 11.91 -8.44 -0.48
CA GLN A 156 11.54 -8.94 0.85
C GLN A 156 10.69 -10.23 0.76
N PRO A 157 11.23 -11.34 0.23
CA PRO A 157 10.46 -12.55 -0.03
C PRO A 157 10.01 -13.29 1.23
N LYS A 158 10.60 -12.96 2.39
CA LYS A 158 10.26 -13.54 3.70
C LYS A 158 9.26 -12.70 4.49
N ALA A 159 8.89 -11.52 4.00
CA ALA A 159 7.87 -10.68 4.58
C ALA A 159 6.52 -10.93 3.91
N GLU A 160 5.43 -10.72 4.64
CA GLU A 160 4.08 -10.74 4.08
C GLU A 160 3.74 -9.36 3.50
N ILE A 161 3.80 -9.24 2.16
CA ILE A 161 3.45 -7.98 1.48
C ILE A 161 1.94 -7.90 1.28
N LEU A 162 1.29 -6.99 2.01
CA LEU A 162 -0.15 -6.77 1.99
C LEU A 162 -0.56 -5.74 0.93
N ASN A 163 -1.88 -5.56 0.77
CA ASN A 163 -2.44 -4.51 -0.08
C ASN A 163 -1.94 -3.14 0.37
N GLY A 164 -1.55 -2.31 -0.60
CA GLY A 164 -1.02 -0.98 -0.35
C GLY A 164 -1.92 0.14 -0.85
N TYR A 165 -1.47 1.38 -0.60
CA TYR A 165 -2.16 2.60 -1.02
C TYR A 165 -1.24 3.48 -1.87
N GLY A 166 -1.72 3.91 -3.04
CA GLY A 166 -0.96 4.80 -3.92
C GLY A 166 -1.75 6.06 -4.23
N VAL A 167 -1.11 7.23 -4.18
CA VAL A 167 -1.74 8.50 -4.56
C VAL A 167 -0.86 9.32 -5.49
N ARG A 168 -1.47 9.87 -6.54
CA ARG A 168 -0.81 10.82 -7.42
C ARG A 168 -0.52 12.11 -6.66
N ASN A 169 0.65 12.72 -6.90
CA ASN A 169 1.00 14.01 -6.31
C ASN A 169 -0.03 15.11 -6.64
N ALA A 170 -0.62 15.06 -7.84
CA ALA A 170 -1.69 15.98 -8.26
C ALA A 170 -2.99 15.81 -7.45
N ARG A 171 -3.17 14.66 -6.78
CA ARG A 171 -4.34 14.31 -5.96
C ARG A 171 -4.03 14.28 -4.47
N LEU A 172 -2.89 14.81 -4.03
CA LEU A 172 -2.46 14.70 -2.62
C LEU A 172 -3.50 15.28 -1.64
N ALA A 173 -4.28 16.27 -2.06
CA ALA A 173 -5.37 16.84 -1.27
C ALA A 173 -6.51 15.84 -0.96
N LYS A 174 -6.67 14.78 -1.77
CA LYS A 174 -7.66 13.71 -1.57
C LYS A 174 -7.17 12.62 -0.62
N ALA A 175 -5.85 12.56 -0.36
CA ALA A 175 -5.24 11.50 0.43
C ALA A 175 -5.86 11.28 1.82
N PRO A 176 -6.29 12.31 2.58
CA PRO A 176 -6.90 12.07 3.88
C PRO A 176 -8.16 11.19 3.85
N ALA A 177 -9.06 11.45 2.90
CA ALA A 177 -10.28 10.66 2.75
C ALA A 177 -9.97 9.25 2.22
N GLU A 178 -9.09 9.16 1.22
CA GLU A 178 -8.70 7.88 0.60
C GLU A 178 -7.93 6.97 1.56
N VAL A 179 -6.99 7.51 2.36
CA VAL A 179 -6.25 6.76 3.39
C VAL A 179 -7.21 6.25 4.45
N LYS A 180 -8.11 7.08 4.96
CA LYS A 180 -9.09 6.64 5.95
C LYS A 180 -9.94 5.50 5.43
N ARG A 181 -10.40 5.59 4.17
CA ARG A 181 -11.12 4.52 3.50
C ARG A 181 -10.29 3.24 3.40
N PHE A 182 -9.06 3.35 2.88
CA PHE A 182 -8.13 2.22 2.76
C PHE A 182 -7.91 1.50 4.09
N LEU A 183 -7.70 2.26 5.18
CA LEU A 183 -7.49 1.69 6.51
C LEU A 183 -8.72 0.95 7.03
N ILE A 184 -9.94 1.44 6.76
CA ILE A 184 -11.18 0.77 7.14
C ILE A 184 -11.39 -0.51 6.32
N GLU A 185 -11.25 -0.44 5.00
CA GLU A 185 -11.48 -1.58 4.09
C GLU A 185 -10.51 -2.74 4.35
N ASN A 186 -9.30 -2.45 4.81
CA ASN A 186 -8.28 -3.46 5.11
C ASN A 186 -8.22 -3.81 6.60
N GLY A 187 -9.17 -3.35 7.42
CA GLY A 187 -9.32 -3.75 8.82
C GLY A 187 -8.30 -3.15 9.80
N TYR A 188 -7.56 -2.12 9.39
CA TYR A 188 -6.62 -1.41 10.27
C TYR A 188 -7.30 -0.37 11.16
N LEU A 189 -8.43 0.18 10.71
CA LEU A 189 -9.21 1.18 11.41
C LEU A 189 -10.68 0.74 11.51
N GLU A 190 -11.26 0.81 12.71
CA GLU A 190 -12.69 0.57 12.88
C GLU A 190 -13.51 1.67 12.19
N GLY A 191 -14.50 1.25 11.41
CA GLY A 191 -15.38 2.17 10.71
C GLY A 191 -16.28 1.46 9.72
N LYS A 192 -17.10 2.25 9.03
CA LYS A 192 -17.91 1.80 7.91
C LYS A 192 -17.72 2.78 6.76
N VAL A 193 -17.49 2.25 5.58
CA VAL A 193 -17.49 3.00 4.32
C VAL A 193 -18.47 2.32 3.36
N GLU A 194 -19.08 3.10 2.48
CA GLU A 194 -19.91 2.56 1.39
C GLU A 194 -19.06 1.58 0.58
N ALA A 195 -19.49 0.34 0.40
CA ALA A 195 -18.73 -0.63 -0.40
C ALA A 195 -18.61 -0.17 -1.85
N LEU A 196 -17.43 -0.32 -2.46
CA LEU A 196 -17.28 -0.07 -3.90
C LEU A 196 -17.94 -1.22 -4.65
N PRO A 197 -18.89 -0.94 -5.57
CA PRO A 197 -19.37 -1.97 -6.46
C PRO A 197 -18.24 -2.42 -7.40
N GLU A 198 -18.35 -3.64 -7.91
CA GLU A 198 -17.51 -4.09 -9.02
C GLU A 198 -17.71 -3.19 -10.24
N TYR A 199 -16.65 -3.03 -11.04
CA TYR A 199 -16.78 -2.35 -12.32
C TYR A 199 -17.71 -3.15 -13.24
N SER A 200 -18.54 -2.43 -14.00
CA SER A 200 -19.31 -3.02 -15.09
C SER A 200 -18.41 -3.71 -16.10
N ALA A 201 -18.98 -4.62 -16.89
CA ALA A 201 -18.29 -5.19 -18.04
C ALA A 201 -17.76 -4.07 -18.96
N GLN A 202 -16.59 -4.30 -19.53
CA GLN A 202 -15.99 -3.40 -20.51
C GLN A 202 -16.90 -3.26 -21.73
N GLN A 203 -17.16 -2.03 -22.15
CA GLN A 203 -17.95 -1.69 -23.34
C GLN A 203 -17.16 -0.71 -24.22
N PRO A 204 -17.38 -0.68 -25.55
CA PRO A 204 -16.78 0.35 -26.41
C PRO A 204 -17.08 1.75 -25.89
N VAL A 205 -16.08 2.63 -25.91
CA VAL A 205 -16.26 4.01 -25.45
C VAL A 205 -17.16 4.82 -26.38
N THR A 206 -17.97 5.68 -25.79
CA THR A 206 -18.76 6.73 -26.43
C THR A 206 -17.96 8.02 -26.60
N GLU A 207 -18.45 8.94 -27.43
CA GLU A 207 -17.81 10.26 -27.62
C GLU A 207 -17.71 11.06 -26.30
N GLU A 208 -18.73 10.96 -25.44
CA GLU A 208 -18.73 11.63 -24.13
C GLU A 208 -17.65 11.06 -23.19
N GLU A 209 -17.44 9.74 -23.21
CA GLU A 209 -16.41 9.09 -22.40
C GLU A 209 -15.00 9.37 -22.91
N VAL A 210 -14.82 9.49 -24.23
CA VAL A 210 -13.57 9.94 -24.83
C VAL A 210 -13.27 11.39 -24.39
N ALA A 211 -14.28 12.27 -24.41
CA ALA A 211 -14.12 13.65 -23.95
C ALA A 211 -13.78 13.70 -22.45
N LEU A 212 -14.44 12.88 -21.63
CA LEU A 212 -14.16 12.76 -20.19
C LEU A 212 -12.74 12.26 -19.93
N PHE A 213 -12.30 11.22 -20.63
CA PHE A 213 -10.94 10.71 -20.55
C PHE A 213 -9.92 11.80 -20.89
N ASN A 214 -10.11 12.50 -22.01
CA ASN A 214 -9.22 13.58 -22.43
C ASN A 214 -9.18 14.73 -21.43
N ALA A 215 -10.32 15.09 -20.82
CA ALA A 215 -10.38 16.10 -19.77
C ALA A 215 -9.63 15.67 -18.49
N ALA A 216 -9.72 14.39 -18.10
CA ALA A 216 -9.05 13.85 -16.92
C ALA A 216 -7.53 13.72 -17.11
N CYS A 217 -7.12 13.34 -18.32
CA CYS A 217 -5.77 12.91 -18.64
C CYS A 217 -4.93 13.96 -19.37
N GLY A 218 -5.53 15.06 -19.86
CA GLY A 218 -4.89 16.02 -20.76
C GLY A 218 -3.62 16.68 -20.20
N ASP A 219 -3.56 16.92 -18.89
CA ASP A 219 -2.39 17.54 -18.24
C ASP A 219 -1.30 16.53 -17.85
N TYR A 220 -1.53 15.24 -18.11
CA TYR A 220 -0.57 14.20 -17.77
C TYR A 220 0.57 14.12 -18.79
N LYS A 221 1.81 14.28 -18.30
CA LYS A 221 3.01 14.43 -19.13
C LYS A 221 3.37 13.20 -19.98
N TYR A 222 2.83 12.03 -19.67
CA TYR A 222 3.16 10.79 -20.37
C TYR A 222 1.94 10.29 -21.16
N PRO A 223 2.07 9.97 -22.45
CA PRO A 223 0.95 9.44 -23.22
C PRO A 223 0.30 8.23 -22.55
N LEU A 224 -1.03 8.25 -22.44
CA LEU A 224 -1.84 7.15 -21.91
C LEU A 224 -2.51 6.31 -23.01
N GLY A 225 -2.34 6.70 -24.28
CA GLY A 225 -3.01 6.07 -25.40
C GLY A 225 -4.42 6.61 -25.65
N THR A 226 -5.13 5.95 -26.55
CA THR A 226 -6.51 6.25 -26.93
C THR A 226 -7.45 5.28 -26.22
N PRO A 227 -8.47 5.74 -25.49
CA PRO A 227 -9.40 4.85 -24.81
C PRO A 227 -10.21 4.05 -25.85
N ILE A 228 -10.33 2.74 -25.65
CA ILE A 228 -11.06 1.81 -26.54
C ILE A 228 -12.30 1.22 -25.87
N THR A 229 -12.19 0.88 -24.59
CA THR A 229 -13.32 0.36 -23.80
C THR A 229 -13.33 0.98 -22.41
N VAL A 230 -14.49 0.96 -21.77
CA VAL A 230 -14.67 1.42 -20.40
C VAL A 230 -15.62 0.53 -19.61
N GLY A 231 -15.24 0.23 -18.37
CA GLY A 231 -16.12 -0.25 -17.32
C GLY A 231 -16.35 0.86 -16.29
N LYS A 232 -17.50 0.85 -15.61
CA LYS A 232 -17.87 1.90 -14.65
C LYS A 232 -18.34 1.30 -13.34
N ARG A 233 -18.15 2.04 -12.26
CA ARG A 233 -18.86 1.82 -10.99
C ARG A 233 -19.30 3.16 -10.43
N THR A 234 -20.42 3.18 -9.74
CA THR A 234 -20.98 4.40 -9.15
C THR A 234 -21.23 4.19 -7.68
N THR A 235 -20.87 5.18 -6.88
CA THR A 235 -21.14 5.30 -5.45
C THR A 235 -22.07 6.47 -5.20
N SER A 236 -22.47 6.70 -3.95
CA SER A 236 -23.23 7.89 -3.58
C SER A 236 -22.49 9.21 -3.85
N SER A 237 -21.15 9.19 -3.91
CA SER A 237 -20.29 10.38 -4.01
C SER A 237 -19.54 10.53 -5.32
N SER A 238 -19.39 9.47 -6.12
CA SER A 238 -18.57 9.50 -7.34
C SER A 238 -18.98 8.45 -8.36
N THR A 239 -18.54 8.65 -9.60
CA THR A 239 -18.46 7.58 -10.62
C THR A 239 -17.00 7.35 -10.98
N ASP A 240 -16.56 6.11 -10.85
CA ASP A 240 -15.23 5.68 -11.28
C ASP A 240 -15.31 4.97 -12.63
N TYR A 241 -14.32 5.22 -13.47
CA TYR A 241 -14.18 4.70 -14.81
C TYR A 241 -12.88 3.92 -14.89
N CYS A 242 -12.96 2.69 -15.42
CA CYS A 242 -11.84 1.81 -15.71
C CYS A 242 -11.75 1.68 -17.23
N PHE A 243 -10.94 2.54 -17.84
CA PHE A 243 -10.69 2.56 -19.26
C PHE A 243 -9.60 1.55 -19.64
N ILE A 244 -9.78 0.86 -20.75
CA ILE A 244 -8.66 0.26 -21.48
C ILE A 244 -8.27 1.26 -22.57
N ALA A 245 -7.01 1.66 -22.60
CA ALA A 245 -6.45 2.55 -23.60
C ALA A 245 -5.34 1.86 -24.40
N GLN A 246 -5.37 2.03 -25.71
CA GLN A 246 -4.40 1.46 -26.63
C GLN A 246 -3.35 2.50 -27.02
N SER A 247 -2.09 2.08 -27.03
CA SER A 247 -0.96 2.86 -27.54
C SER A 247 -0.01 1.95 -28.32
N THR A 248 1.05 2.54 -28.87
CA THR A 248 2.08 1.81 -29.61
C THR A 248 3.41 1.89 -28.88
N ASP A 249 4.07 0.75 -28.68
CA ASP A 249 5.40 0.71 -28.09
C ASP A 249 6.51 1.18 -29.06
N ALA A 250 7.76 1.22 -28.60
CA ALA A 250 8.89 1.65 -29.43
C ALA A 250 9.17 0.71 -30.62
N GLN A 251 8.61 -0.50 -30.61
CA GLN A 251 8.76 -1.52 -31.63
C GLN A 251 7.58 -1.53 -32.62
N GLY A 252 6.57 -0.68 -32.42
CA GLY A 252 5.40 -0.62 -33.29
C GLY A 252 4.26 -1.57 -32.88
N ASN A 253 4.36 -2.26 -31.74
CA ASN A 253 3.31 -3.18 -31.29
C ASN A 253 2.22 -2.41 -30.54
N ASN A 254 0.98 -2.88 -30.70
CA ASN A 254 -0.12 -2.40 -29.88
C ASN A 254 0.05 -2.90 -28.46
N VAL A 255 0.01 -1.96 -27.51
CA VAL A 255 0.03 -2.22 -26.08
C VAL A 255 -1.15 -1.54 -25.43
N GLU A 256 -1.72 -2.20 -24.43
CA GLU A 256 -2.87 -1.70 -23.69
C GLU A 256 -2.47 -1.32 -22.28
N ALA A 257 -3.10 -0.28 -21.76
CA ALA A 257 -2.99 0.14 -20.38
C ALA A 257 -4.39 0.29 -19.78
N THR A 258 -4.52 -0.07 -18.51
CA THR A 258 -5.74 0.22 -17.74
C THR A 258 -5.58 1.59 -17.09
N ILE A 259 -6.50 2.51 -17.40
CA ILE A 259 -6.50 3.88 -16.91
C ILE A 259 -7.73 4.07 -16.02
N TYR A 260 -7.49 4.51 -14.79
CA TYR A 260 -8.54 4.81 -13.84
C TYR A 260 -8.78 6.31 -13.78
N VAL A 261 -10.05 6.69 -13.88
CA VAL A 261 -10.54 8.07 -13.76
C VAL A 261 -11.68 8.08 -12.76
N THR A 262 -11.76 9.10 -11.93
CA THR A 262 -12.92 9.31 -11.05
C THR A 262 -13.56 10.65 -11.32
N VAL A 263 -14.88 10.71 -11.17
CA VAL A 263 -15.67 11.94 -11.19
C VAL A 263 -16.43 12.00 -9.87
N GLU A 264 -15.94 12.82 -8.94
CA GLU A 264 -16.71 13.14 -7.73
C GLU A 264 -17.89 14.05 -8.10
N ASN A 265 -18.99 13.95 -7.36
CA ASN A 265 -20.21 14.71 -7.66
C ASN A 265 -19.95 16.22 -7.67
N GLY A 266 -20.18 16.86 -8.82
CA GLY A 266 -19.97 18.30 -9.00
C GLY A 266 -18.51 18.71 -9.26
N GLU A 267 -17.59 17.76 -9.33
CA GLU A 267 -16.17 17.99 -9.58
C GLU A 267 -15.79 17.63 -11.03
N LYS A 268 -14.59 18.05 -11.43
CA LYS A 268 -14.01 17.69 -12.73
C LYS A 268 -13.53 16.23 -12.71
N PRO A 269 -13.48 15.55 -13.87
CA PRO A 269 -12.88 14.23 -13.96
C PRO A 269 -11.38 14.29 -13.63
N GLU A 270 -10.91 13.32 -12.84
CA GLU A 270 -9.53 13.25 -12.38
C GLU A 270 -8.91 11.90 -12.70
N PHE A 271 -7.77 11.92 -13.40
CA PHE A 271 -6.93 10.74 -13.58
C PHE A 271 -6.36 10.25 -12.24
N THR A 272 -6.59 8.99 -11.86
CA THR A 272 -6.17 8.43 -10.58
C THR A 272 -4.93 7.55 -10.72
N GLU A 273 -4.95 6.58 -11.63
CA GLU A 273 -3.93 5.55 -11.75
C GLU A 273 -3.83 5.01 -13.19
N VAL A 274 -2.61 4.67 -13.60
CA VAL A 274 -2.34 3.89 -14.81
C VAL A 274 -1.67 2.58 -14.43
N VAL A 275 -2.18 1.47 -14.95
CA VAL A 275 -1.56 0.13 -14.85
C VAL A 275 -1.18 -0.32 -16.26
N ARG A 276 0.10 -0.63 -16.45
CA ARG A 276 0.69 -1.10 -17.71
C ARG A 276 1.22 -2.51 -17.56
#